data_AF-A0A6V7W2W0-F1
#
_entry.id   AF-A0A6V7W2W0-F1
#
_cell.length_a   1.000
_cell.length_b   1.000
_cell.length_c   1.000
_cell.angle_alpha   90.00
_cell.angle_beta   90.00
_cell.angle_gamma   90.00
#
_symmetry.space_group_name_H-M   'P 1'
#
loop_
_entity.id
_entity.type
_entity.pdbx_description
1 polymer ?
#
loop_
_entity_poly.entity_id
_entity_poly.type
_entity_poly.pdbx_seq_one_letter_code
_entity_poly.pdbx_strand_id
1 'polypeptide(L)'
;MITMLKCQIYDSGRWSFLQAISMVNYGCYCGIGTCELEEAINELDRCCEIHDKCYREYDAKWASQCGWTWFDRSPYTEAYSYECDESTGYITSCSTENSPCEKFLCECDKLVLIKLKILKCKKSSF
;
A
#
# COMPACT_ATOMS: atom_id res chain seq x y z
N MET A 1 2.76 -4.10 -1.66
CA MET A 1 1.40 -3.95 -1.11
C MET A 1 0.65 -5.27 -0.91
N ILE A 2 0.48 -6.11 -1.95
CA ILE A 2 -0.35 -7.35 -1.89
C ILE A 2 0.12 -8.33 -0.80
N THR A 3 1.43 -8.44 -0.58
CA THR A 3 2.00 -9.27 0.47
C THR A 3 1.55 -8.82 1.85
N MET A 4 1.59 -7.51 2.12
CA MET A 4 1.26 -6.91 3.41
C MET A 4 -0.24 -6.99 3.77
N LEU A 5 -1.11 -7.07 2.75
CA LEU A 5 -2.54 -7.34 2.94
C LEU A 5 -2.82 -8.72 3.57
N LYS A 6 -1.89 -9.69 3.48
CA LYS A 6 -2.06 -10.98 4.16
C LYS A 6 -2.14 -10.83 5.68
N CYS A 7 -1.45 -9.84 6.25
CA CYS A 7 -1.57 -9.55 7.69
C CYS A 7 -2.99 -9.14 8.09
N GLN A 8 -3.74 -8.51 7.17
CA GLN A 8 -5.12 -8.08 7.41
C GLN A 8 -6.11 -9.25 7.48
N ILE A 9 -5.74 -10.43 6.96
CA ILE A 9 -6.59 -11.65 6.99
C ILE A 9 -6.79 -12.13 8.43
N TYR A 10 -5.81 -11.91 9.31
CA TYR A 10 -5.88 -12.29 10.71
C TYR A 10 -6.75 -11.34 11.56
N ASP A 11 -7.07 -10.15 11.04
CA ASP A 11 -8.05 -9.26 11.67
C ASP A 11 -9.46 -9.83 11.45
N SER A 12 -10.04 -10.35 12.53
CA SER A 12 -11.26 -11.17 12.57
C SER A 12 -12.51 -10.43 12.09
N GLY A 13 -12.62 -10.24 10.77
CA GLY A 13 -13.83 -9.81 10.08
C GLY A 13 -13.84 -8.41 9.49
N ARG A 14 -12.68 -7.79 9.18
CA ARG A 14 -12.68 -6.41 8.65
C ARG A 14 -12.22 -6.24 7.20
N TRP A 15 -11.35 -7.12 6.69
CA TRP A 15 -10.77 -7.01 5.33
C TRP A 15 -10.61 -8.38 4.67
N SER A 16 -11.47 -8.70 3.69
CA SER A 16 -11.30 -9.90 2.86
C SER A 16 -10.37 -9.62 1.66
N PHE A 17 -9.71 -10.65 1.12
CA PHE A 17 -8.93 -10.53 -0.11
C PHE A 17 -9.75 -9.92 -1.27
N LEU A 18 -11.05 -10.22 -1.32
CA LEU A 18 -11.99 -9.65 -2.28
C LEU A 18 -12.21 -8.14 -2.07
N GLN A 19 -12.26 -7.67 -0.82
CA GLN A 19 -12.34 -6.24 -0.53
C GLN A 19 -11.08 -5.51 -0.99
N ALA A 20 -9.90 -6.07 -0.77
CA ALA A 20 -8.64 -5.50 -1.26
C ALA A 20 -8.61 -5.41 -2.80
N ILE A 21 -9.06 -6.45 -3.51
CA ILE A 21 -9.19 -6.40 -4.98
C ILE A 21 -10.22 -5.35 -5.42
N SER A 22 -11.34 -5.21 -4.71
CA SER A 22 -12.40 -4.27 -5.09
C SER A 22 -12.01 -2.78 -5.01
N MET A 23 -10.89 -2.49 -4.36
CA MET A 23 -10.29 -1.16 -4.30
C MET A 23 -9.40 -0.86 -5.50
N VAL A 24 -8.92 -1.88 -6.21
CA VAL A 24 -8.19 -1.70 -7.45
C VAL A 24 -9.21 -1.22 -8.50
N ASN A 25 -9.02 -0.01 -9.02
CA ASN A 25 -9.94 0.77 -9.87
C ASN A 25 -11.13 1.38 -9.11
N TYR A 26 -10.91 1.87 -7.90
CA TYR A 26 -11.89 2.71 -7.19
C TYR A 26 -11.50 4.18 -7.25
N GLY A 27 -12.48 5.05 -7.48
CA GLY A 27 -12.25 6.49 -7.49
C GLY A 27 -11.25 6.89 -8.55
N CYS A 28 -10.32 7.77 -8.18
CA CYS A 28 -9.35 8.36 -9.09
C CYS A 28 -7.92 7.93 -8.77
N TYR A 29 -7.61 7.70 -7.49
CA TYR A 29 -6.28 7.35 -6.99
C TYR A 29 -6.12 5.86 -6.66
N CYS A 30 -7.20 5.11 -6.42
CA CYS A 30 -7.05 3.67 -6.15
C CYS A 30 -6.94 2.88 -7.45
N GLY A 31 -5.76 2.84 -8.06
CA GLY A 31 -5.52 2.09 -9.30
C GLY A 31 -4.17 2.38 -9.94
N ILE A 32 -3.93 1.79 -11.12
CA ILE A 32 -2.74 2.13 -11.92
C ILE A 32 -3.09 3.34 -12.79
N GLY A 33 -2.35 4.43 -12.64
CA GLY A 33 -2.46 5.59 -13.51
C GLY A 33 -2.19 6.90 -12.79
N THR A 34 -2.64 7.99 -13.41
CA THR A 34 -2.59 9.32 -12.83
C THR A 34 -4.02 9.83 -12.71
N CYS A 35 -4.38 10.31 -11.53
CA CYS A 35 -5.64 10.98 -11.31
C CYS A 35 -5.62 12.39 -11.94
N GLU A 36 -6.66 12.74 -12.71
CA GLU A 36 -6.84 14.08 -13.28
C GLU A 36 -7.60 15.04 -12.34
N LEU A 37 -8.15 14.54 -11.23
CA LEU A 37 -8.88 15.35 -10.25
C LEU A 37 -7.92 16.00 -9.24
N GLU A 38 -8.20 17.26 -8.89
CA GLU A 38 -7.44 18.00 -7.87
C GLU A 38 -7.63 17.43 -6.45
N GLU A 39 -8.77 16.78 -6.17
CA GLU A 39 -9.10 16.24 -4.85
C GLU A 39 -9.66 14.82 -4.93
N ALA A 40 -9.35 14.01 -3.91
CA ALA A 40 -9.88 12.66 -3.74
C ALA A 40 -11.39 12.67 -3.53
N ILE A 41 -12.12 11.77 -4.21
CA ILE A 41 -13.59 11.78 -4.22
C ILE A 41 -14.24 11.36 -2.90
N ASN A 42 -13.48 10.72 -2.00
CA ASN A 42 -13.87 10.35 -0.64
C ASN A 42 -12.64 9.88 0.16
N GLU A 43 -12.86 9.47 1.42
CA GLU A 43 -11.82 9.00 2.32
C GLU A 43 -11.04 7.79 1.79
N LEU A 44 -11.68 6.85 1.10
CA LEU A 44 -10.99 5.70 0.51
C LEU A 44 -10.02 6.15 -0.59
N ASP A 45 -10.49 7.04 -1.46
CA ASP A 45 -9.67 7.61 -2.53
C ASP A 45 -8.51 8.46 -1.97
N ARG A 46 -8.72 9.14 -0.83
CA ARG A 46 -7.67 9.88 -0.11
C ARG A 46 -6.61 8.94 0.49
N CYS A 47 -7.01 7.75 0.94
CA CYS A 47 -6.06 6.74 1.42
C CYS A 47 -5.17 6.22 0.27
N CYS A 48 -5.71 6.13 -0.95
CA CYS A 48 -4.95 5.77 -2.15
C CYS A 48 -4.07 6.92 -2.67
N GLU A 49 -4.53 8.17 -2.62
CA GLU A 49 -3.71 9.33 -2.99
C GLU A 49 -2.40 9.40 -2.18
N ILE A 50 -2.48 9.07 -0.88
CA ILE A 50 -1.32 9.00 0.01
C ILE A 50 -0.37 7.87 -0.41
N HIS A 51 -0.91 6.73 -0.85
CA HIS A 51 -0.13 5.61 -1.38
C HIS A 51 0.65 6.03 -2.62
N ASP A 52 -0.05 6.59 -3.60
CA ASP A 52 0.50 7.07 -4.86
C ASP A 52 1.58 8.13 -4.64
N LYS A 53 1.36 9.06 -3.70
CA LYS A 53 2.35 10.07 -3.37
C LYS A 53 3.63 9.43 -2.81
N CYS A 54 3.50 8.45 -1.93
CA CYS A 54 4.66 7.74 -1.37
C CYS A 54 5.43 6.97 -2.45
N TYR A 55 4.72 6.36 -3.39
CA TYR A 55 5.33 5.66 -4.52
C TYR A 55 6.04 6.62 -5.49
N ARG A 56 5.47 7.81 -5.77
CA ARG A 56 6.16 8.85 -6.53
C ARG A 56 7.43 9.35 -5.83
N GLU A 57 7.40 9.46 -4.51
CA GLU A 57 8.59 9.80 -3.72
C GLU A 57 9.64 8.69 -3.78
N TYR A 58 9.22 7.42 -3.80
CA TYR A 58 10.12 6.29 -4.05
C TYR A 58 10.80 6.43 -5.40
N ASP A 59 10.03 6.64 -6.48
CA ASP A 59 10.60 6.79 -7.81
C ASP A 59 11.56 7.98 -7.89
N ALA A 60 11.19 9.14 -7.34
CA ALA A 60 12.05 10.32 -7.35
C ALA A 60 13.38 10.12 -6.60
N LYS A 61 13.37 9.37 -5.50
CA LYS A 61 14.55 9.18 -4.64
C LYS A 61 15.40 7.97 -5.03
N TRP A 62 14.75 6.92 -5.52
CA TRP A 62 15.33 5.60 -5.62
C TRP A 62 15.33 5.04 -7.04
N ALA A 63 14.69 5.66 -8.04
CA ALA A 63 14.68 5.11 -9.41
C ALA A 63 16.09 4.89 -9.99
N SER A 64 17.10 5.68 -9.60
CA SER A 64 18.48 5.47 -10.07
C SER A 64 19.23 4.35 -9.35
N GLN A 65 18.81 3.99 -8.13
CA GLN A 65 19.51 3.02 -7.26
C GLN A 65 18.78 1.66 -7.19
N CYS A 66 17.46 1.71 -7.28
CA CYS A 66 16.54 0.61 -7.08
C CYS A 66 15.65 0.36 -8.32
N GLY A 67 15.76 1.22 -9.33
CA GLY A 67 14.87 1.19 -10.49
C GLY A 67 15.09 0.02 -11.43
N TRP A 68 14.33 0.08 -12.53
CA TRP A 68 13.99 -0.93 -13.54
C TRP A 68 15.15 -1.61 -14.30
N THR A 69 16.32 -1.78 -13.69
CA THR A 69 17.42 -2.42 -14.37
C THR A 69 17.26 -3.94 -14.36
N TRP A 70 16.90 -4.53 -15.50
CA TRP A 70 16.99 -5.96 -15.91
C TRP A 70 16.27 -7.02 -15.02
N PHE A 71 15.90 -6.70 -13.78
CA PHE A 71 15.41 -7.61 -12.74
C PHE A 71 14.16 -7.08 -12.01
N ASP A 72 13.14 -6.61 -12.74
CA ASP A 72 11.76 -6.43 -12.24
C ASP A 72 11.54 -5.79 -10.85
N ARG A 73 12.43 -4.91 -10.38
CA ARG A 73 12.32 -4.16 -9.11
C ARG A 73 11.32 -3.00 -9.13
N SER A 74 10.23 -3.21 -9.86
CA SER A 74 9.11 -2.29 -9.86
C SER A 74 8.55 -2.19 -8.44
N PRO A 75 8.20 -1.00 -7.93
CA PRO A 75 7.57 -0.88 -6.61
C PRO A 75 6.23 -1.65 -6.51
N TYR A 76 5.67 -2.04 -7.65
CA TYR A 76 4.48 -2.89 -7.75
C TYR A 76 4.77 -4.40 -7.60
N THR A 77 6.00 -4.85 -7.86
CA THR A 77 6.40 -6.28 -7.83
C THR A 77 7.50 -6.58 -6.80
N GLU A 78 8.19 -5.57 -6.28
CA GLU A 78 9.26 -5.73 -5.29
C GLU A 78 8.73 -6.36 -4.01
N ALA A 79 9.37 -7.46 -3.60
CA ALA A 79 9.07 -8.14 -2.35
C ALA A 79 9.93 -7.55 -1.22
N TYR A 80 9.32 -7.36 -0.06
CA TYR A 80 9.99 -6.89 1.15
C TYR A 80 9.45 -7.66 2.36
N SER A 81 10.23 -7.68 3.44
CA SER A 81 9.89 -8.37 4.69
C SER A 81 9.27 -7.42 5.72
N TYR A 82 8.26 -7.89 6.45
CA TYR A 82 7.56 -7.12 7.48
C TYR A 82 7.15 -8.02 8.64
N GLU A 83 6.88 -7.42 9.79
CA GLU A 83 6.32 -8.11 10.96
C GLU A 83 4.83 -7.82 11.10
N CYS A 84 4.05 -8.86 11.43
CA CYS A 84 2.62 -8.79 11.64
C CYS A 84 2.28 -9.33 13.03
N ASP A 85 1.52 -8.57 13.79
CA ASP A 85 0.82 -9.10 14.96
C ASP A 85 -0.41 -9.86 14.48
N GLU A 86 -0.32 -11.18 14.44
CA GLU A 86 -1.40 -12.07 13.99
C GLU A 86 -2.65 -11.98 14.89
N SER A 87 -2.53 -11.55 16.15
CA SER A 87 -3.70 -11.44 17.03
C SER A 87 -4.60 -10.24 16.69
N THR A 88 -4.02 -9.21 16.09
CA THR A 88 -4.70 -7.96 15.77
C THR A 88 -4.70 -7.63 14.27
N GLY A 89 -3.93 -8.38 13.47
CA GLY A 89 -3.68 -8.13 12.05
C GLY A 89 -3.00 -6.78 11.79
N TYR A 90 -2.18 -6.27 12.72
CA TYR A 90 -1.44 -5.02 12.55
C TYR A 90 -0.01 -5.27 12.09
N ILE A 91 0.47 -4.41 11.20
CA ILE A 91 1.88 -4.38 10.81
C ILE A 91 2.66 -3.62 11.88
N THR A 92 3.56 -4.31 12.57
CA THR A 92 4.34 -3.74 13.67
C THR A 92 5.59 -3.04 13.16
N SER A 93 6.31 -3.65 12.23
CA SER A 93 7.57 -3.13 11.72
C SER A 93 7.88 -3.59 10.28
N CYS A 94 8.76 -2.84 9.62
CA CYS A 94 9.44 -3.27 8.40
C CYS A 94 10.79 -3.85 8.79
N SER A 95 11.13 -5.03 8.25
CA SER A 95 12.34 -5.77 8.65
C SER A 95 13.61 -4.94 8.51
N THR A 96 14.54 -5.13 9.44
CA THR A 96 15.90 -4.56 9.36
C THR A 96 16.74 -5.16 8.26
N GLU A 97 16.38 -6.36 7.80
CA GLU A 97 17.07 -7.07 6.72
C GLU A 97 16.69 -6.55 5.32
N ASN A 98 15.66 -5.70 5.24
CA ASN A 98 15.26 -5.10 3.98
C ASN A 98 16.35 -4.16 3.45
N SER A 99 16.59 -4.20 2.15
CA SER A 99 17.40 -3.17 1.48
C SER A 99 16.77 -1.78 1.66
N PRO A 100 17.52 -0.69 1.45
CA PRO A 100 16.96 0.67 1.54
C PRO A 100 15.72 0.88 0.65
N CYS A 101 15.69 0.23 -0.51
CA CYS A 101 14.56 0.26 -1.45
C CYS A 101 13.33 -0.44 -0.86
N GLU A 102 13.51 -1.71 -0.45
CA GLU A 102 12.48 -2.56 0.13
C GLU A 102 11.90 -1.95 1.41
N LYS A 103 12.77 -1.37 2.25
CA LYS A 103 12.37 -0.72 3.49
C LYS A 103 11.51 0.50 3.23
N PHE A 104 11.86 1.33 2.23
CA PHE A 104 11.07 2.49 1.88
C PHE A 104 9.67 2.09 1.38
N LEU A 105 9.60 1.10 0.48
CA LEU A 105 8.33 0.58 -0.02
C LEU A 105 7.48 -0.05 1.08
N CYS A 106 8.11 -0.82 1.96
CA CYS A 106 7.44 -1.39 3.12
C CYS A 106 6.79 -0.31 4.00
N GLU A 107 7.50 0.78 4.29
CA GLU A 107 6.97 1.88 5.10
C GLU A 107 5.82 2.63 4.38
N CYS A 108 5.91 2.80 3.04
CA CYS A 108 4.80 3.32 2.25
C CYS A 108 3.53 2.48 2.42
N ASP A 109 3.64 1.16 2.26
CA ASP A 109 2.51 0.25 2.35
C ASP A 109 1.97 0.12 3.78
N LYS A 110 2.86 0.10 4.78
CA LYS A 110 2.50 0.09 6.20
C LYS A 110 1.64 1.30 6.56
N LEU A 111 2.04 2.50 6.11
CA LEU A 111 1.33 3.74 6.39
C LEU A 111 -0.09 3.73 5.84
N VAL A 112 -0.29 3.20 4.63
CA VAL A 112 -1.62 3.07 4.01
C VAL A 112 -2.48 2.08 4.79
N LEU A 113 -1.96 0.91 5.16
CA LEU A 113 -2.73 -0.07 5.94
C LEU A 113 -3.13 0.45 7.32
N ILE A 114 -2.24 1.19 8.00
CA ILE A 114 -2.56 1.86 9.27
C ILE A 114 -3.72 2.85 9.05
N LYS A 115 -3.68 3.65 7.98
CA LYS A 115 -4.76 4.60 7.65
C LYS A 115 -6.06 3.89 7.30
N LEU A 116 -6.02 2.81 6.53
CA LEU A 116 -7.18 1.99 6.20
C LEU A 116 -7.87 1.44 7.46
N LYS A 117 -7.10 1.06 8.48
CA LYS A 117 -7.64 0.64 9.79
C LYS A 117 -8.17 1.82 10.62
N ILE A 118 -7.41 2.89 10.76
CA ILE A 118 -7.72 4.04 11.63
C ILE A 118 -8.89 4.85 11.08
N LEU A 119 -8.80 5.25 9.81
CA LEU A 119 -9.81 6.06 9.14
C LEU A 119 -11.00 5.23 8.66
N LYS A 120 -10.95 3.89 8.85
CA LYS A 120 -11.94 2.95 8.34
C LYS A 120 -12.20 3.17 6.84
N CYS A 121 -11.19 3.52 6.05
CA CYS A 121 -11.40 3.76 4.62
C CYS A 121 -11.93 2.47 4.00
N LYS A 122 -13.21 2.47 3.66
CA LYS A 122 -13.94 1.34 3.09
C LYS A 122 -14.63 1.81 1.83
N LYS A 123 -14.74 0.92 0.86
CA LYS A 123 -15.59 1.16 -0.29
C LYS A 123 -17.02 1.24 0.24
N SER A 124 -17.63 2.42 0.16
CA SER A 124 -19.02 2.59 0.57
C SER A 124 -19.89 1.68 -0.29
N SER A 125 -20.62 0.76 0.35
CA SER A 125 -21.62 -0.05 -0.32
C SER A 125 -22.80 0.86 -0.66
N PHE A 126 -23.10 1.02 -1.95
CA PHE A 126 -24.43 1.41 -2.40
C PHE A 126 -25.32 0.17 -2.44
#